data_AF-A0A0G0JHG9-F1
#
_entry.id   AF-A0A0G0JHG9-F1
#
_cell.length_a   1.000
_cell.length_b   1.000
_cell.length_c   1.000
_cell.angle_alpha   90.00
_cell.angle_beta   90.00
_cell.angle_gamma   90.00
#
_symmetry.space_group_name_H-M   'P 1'
#
loop_
_entity.id
_entity.type
_entity.pdbx_description
1 polymer ?
#
loop_
_entity_poly.entity_id
_entity_poly.type
_entity_poly.pdbx_seq_one_letter_code
_entity_poly.pdbx_strand_id
1 'polypeptide(L)'
;MLSYSFLSVISGIFVYSIIIFFNYIKTSKPQFRHFEFSKRNYYIMMSPFIIGLLAYAIAIGSIKPILVFIIFALAGVFGETFFSVIWDSLFDKRFWIYRVDTLYKSYSSLLNFIPWGVGGFLYLSIVDLIKIDYDKSLPIPFYFFMLVLFTCFQIIIFIVAYFSKRRRKINFEFRELNIKTYIFFILPIISSIIIVSIIYSIFFIVLFVVFGLVAFISEYLFGKMCTFFISKKLWYYTYYTIDNKHTTPLNIVPFGIAGFYFWSAYLIIFS
;
A
#
# COMPACT_ATOMS: atom_id res chain seq x y z
N MET A 1 3.37 -11.94 20.24
CA MET A 1 3.10 -11.60 18.81
C MET A 1 3.93 -10.40 18.36
N LEU A 2 3.86 -9.26 19.07
CA LEU A 2 4.50 -7.96 18.80
C LEU A 2 6.00 -7.93 18.42
N SER A 3 6.87 -8.66 19.12
CA SER A 3 8.32 -8.58 18.86
C SER A 3 8.66 -9.16 17.48
N TYR A 4 8.06 -10.29 17.12
CA TYR A 4 8.49 -11.08 15.97
C TYR A 4 7.95 -10.59 14.62
N SER A 5 6.74 -9.99 14.57
CA SER A 5 6.23 -9.35 13.34
C SER A 5 7.06 -8.13 12.97
N PHE A 6 7.34 -7.25 13.93
CA PHE A 6 8.22 -6.10 13.75
C PHE A 6 9.65 -6.54 13.42
N LEU A 7 10.19 -7.55 14.12
CA LEU A 7 11.50 -8.14 13.82
C LEU A 7 11.55 -8.73 12.41
N SER A 8 10.48 -9.32 11.87
CA SER A 8 10.49 -9.89 10.50
C SER A 8 10.54 -8.81 9.40
N VAL A 9 9.87 -7.68 9.62
CA VAL A 9 9.91 -6.52 8.70
C VAL A 9 11.24 -5.80 8.81
N ILE A 10 11.72 -5.58 10.05
CA ILE A 10 13.01 -4.95 10.31
C ILE A 10 14.17 -5.83 9.89
N SER A 11 14.11 -7.15 10.07
CA SER A 11 15.20 -8.05 9.66
C SER A 11 15.38 -8.01 8.14
N GLY A 12 14.29 -7.90 7.37
CA GLY A 12 14.37 -7.65 5.94
C GLY A 12 15.11 -6.34 5.66
N ILE A 13 14.58 -5.22 6.15
CA ILE A 13 15.16 -3.87 5.95
C ILE A 13 16.62 -3.80 6.41
N PHE A 14 16.96 -4.41 7.55
CA PHE A 14 18.29 -4.45 8.15
C PHE A 14 19.27 -5.30 7.34
N VAL A 15 18.89 -6.50 6.92
CA VAL A 15 19.71 -7.37 6.04
C VAL A 15 19.99 -6.64 4.72
N TYR A 16 19.02 -5.94 4.14
CA TYR A 16 19.25 -5.16 2.93
C TYR A 16 20.15 -3.95 3.18
N SER A 17 19.97 -3.25 4.30
CA SER A 17 20.80 -2.09 4.67
C SER A 17 22.26 -2.50 4.86
N ILE A 18 22.50 -3.68 5.45
CA ILE A 18 23.81 -4.31 5.59
C ILE A 18 24.42 -4.66 4.22
N ILE A 19 23.64 -5.28 3.33
CA ILE A 19 24.11 -5.65 1.98
C ILE A 19 24.51 -4.41 1.17
N ILE A 20 23.72 -3.32 1.25
CA ILE A 20 24.03 -2.03 0.61
C ILE A 20 25.29 -1.41 1.23
N PHE A 21 25.39 -1.41 2.56
CA PHE A 21 26.52 -0.84 3.30
C PHE A 21 27.84 -1.55 2.98
N PHE A 22 27.88 -2.89 3.03
CA PHE A 22 29.08 -3.66 2.72
C PHE A 22 29.50 -3.53 1.25
N ASN A 23 28.54 -3.45 0.32
CA ASN A 23 28.88 -3.21 -1.06
C ASN A 23 29.42 -1.79 -1.28
N TYR A 24 28.82 -0.78 -0.66
CA TYR A 24 29.34 0.59 -0.69
C TYR A 24 30.79 0.67 -0.17
N ILE A 25 31.10 0.00 0.95
CA ILE A 25 32.46 -0.09 1.50
C ILE A 25 33.42 -0.73 0.48
N LYS A 26 32.99 -1.80 -0.20
CA LYS A 26 33.84 -2.57 -1.11
C LYS A 26 34.12 -1.85 -2.43
N THR A 27 33.16 -1.09 -2.96
CA THR A 27 33.27 -0.51 -4.31
C THR A 27 33.45 1.01 -4.32
N SER A 28 33.40 1.68 -3.16
CA SER A 28 33.40 3.16 -3.01
C SER A 28 32.36 3.88 -3.89
N LYS A 29 31.40 3.10 -4.39
CA LYS A 29 30.27 3.46 -5.22
C LYS A 29 29.14 2.61 -4.68
N PRO A 30 27.95 3.17 -4.44
CA PRO A 30 26.84 2.34 -3.97
C PRO A 30 26.51 1.24 -4.99
N GLN A 31 26.81 1.41 -6.28
CA GLN A 31 26.43 0.49 -7.36
C GLN A 31 26.88 -0.97 -7.12
N PHE A 32 25.92 -1.88 -6.89
CA PHE A 32 26.13 -3.26 -7.32
C PHE A 32 26.26 -3.24 -8.84
N ARG A 33 27.24 -3.95 -9.40
CA ARG A 33 27.30 -4.20 -10.85
C ARG A 33 25.90 -4.57 -11.31
N HIS A 34 25.42 -3.92 -12.37
CA HIS A 34 24.08 -4.08 -12.93
C HIS A 34 23.72 -5.57 -13.06
N PHE A 35 23.06 -6.15 -12.06
CA PHE A 35 22.48 -7.45 -12.23
C PHE A 35 21.39 -7.26 -13.28
N GLU A 36 21.47 -8.04 -14.35
CA GLU A 36 20.37 -8.12 -15.29
C GLU A 36 19.12 -8.54 -14.53
N PHE A 37 18.00 -7.91 -14.88
CA PHE A 37 16.74 -8.28 -14.29
C PHE A 37 16.44 -9.75 -14.58
N SER A 38 16.28 -10.52 -13.51
CA SER A 38 15.62 -11.82 -13.57
C SER A 38 14.64 -11.93 -12.41
N LYS A 39 13.56 -12.68 -12.60
CA LYS A 39 12.60 -12.96 -11.51
C LYS A 39 13.31 -13.62 -10.32
N ARG A 40 14.30 -14.48 -10.60
CA ARG A 40 15.15 -15.10 -9.58
C ARG A 40 15.83 -14.04 -8.70
N ASN A 41 16.47 -13.04 -9.31
CA ASN A 41 17.15 -11.98 -8.56
C ASN A 41 16.17 -11.15 -7.73
N TYR A 42 14.97 -10.89 -8.27
CA TYR A 42 13.90 -10.25 -7.50
C TYR A 42 13.51 -11.08 -6.27
N TYR A 43 13.24 -12.38 -6.41
CA TYR A 43 12.86 -13.21 -5.28
C TYR A 43 13.98 -13.41 -4.24
N ILE A 44 15.25 -13.44 -4.67
CA ILE A 44 16.41 -13.39 -3.75
C ILE A 44 16.41 -12.06 -2.98
N MET A 45 16.13 -10.94 -3.67
CA MET A 45 15.96 -9.61 -3.05
C MET A 45 14.67 -9.49 -2.22
N MET A 46 13.80 -10.51 -2.17
CA MET A 46 12.63 -10.52 -1.30
C MET A 46 12.71 -11.61 -0.22
N SER A 47 13.64 -12.56 -0.32
CA SER A 47 13.66 -13.74 0.53
C SER A 47 13.88 -13.45 2.02
N PRO A 48 14.69 -12.45 2.45
CA PRO A 48 14.71 -12.00 3.84
C PRO A 48 13.35 -11.75 4.49
N PHE A 49 12.37 -11.20 3.77
CA PHE A 49 11.02 -10.99 4.32
C PHE A 49 10.28 -12.31 4.54
N ILE A 50 10.41 -13.25 3.59
CA ILE A 50 9.79 -14.58 3.69
C ILE A 50 10.46 -15.42 4.78
N ILE A 51 11.79 -15.40 4.86
CA ILE A 51 12.56 -16.10 5.90
C ILE A 51 12.18 -15.53 7.28
N GLY A 52 12.09 -14.20 7.42
CA GLY A 52 11.63 -13.57 8.65
C GLY A 52 10.21 -13.99 9.05
N LEU A 53 9.29 -14.06 8.09
CA LEU A 53 7.92 -14.54 8.31
C LEU A 53 7.89 -16.01 8.76
N LEU A 54 8.66 -16.88 8.10
CA LEU A 54 8.74 -18.31 8.46
C LEU A 54 9.34 -18.49 9.85
N ALA A 55 10.43 -17.77 10.16
CA ALA A 55 11.02 -17.78 11.49
C ALA A 55 10.03 -17.30 12.55
N TYR A 56 9.23 -16.27 12.26
CA TYR A 56 8.15 -15.83 13.14
C TYR A 56 7.11 -16.94 13.37
N ALA A 57 6.58 -17.54 12.30
CA ALA A 57 5.60 -18.62 12.37
C ALA A 57 6.10 -19.83 13.19
N ILE A 58 7.37 -20.22 12.99
CA ILE A 58 8.03 -21.29 13.75
C ILE A 58 8.17 -20.91 15.22
N ALA A 59 8.67 -19.70 15.51
CA ALA A 59 8.91 -19.24 16.88
C ALA A 59 7.63 -19.20 17.74
N ILE A 60 6.48 -18.91 17.12
CA ILE A 60 5.18 -18.93 17.82
C ILE A 60 4.44 -20.27 17.69
N GLY A 61 4.98 -21.24 16.95
CA GLY A 61 4.35 -22.53 16.70
C GLY A 61 2.98 -22.44 16.02
N SER A 62 2.77 -21.48 15.11
CA SER A 62 1.46 -21.25 14.47
C SER A 62 1.58 -20.87 13.00
N ILE A 63 0.68 -21.43 12.18
CA ILE A 63 0.53 -21.07 10.75
C ILE A 63 -0.14 -19.71 10.56
N LYS A 64 -0.77 -19.15 11.61
CA LYS A 64 -1.56 -17.91 11.51
C LYS A 64 -0.80 -16.75 10.84
N PRO A 65 0.48 -16.45 11.13
CA PRO A 65 1.20 -15.38 10.46
C PRO A 65 1.31 -15.56 8.95
N ILE A 66 1.48 -16.80 8.48
CA ILE A 66 1.55 -17.11 7.05
C ILE A 66 0.19 -16.86 6.39
N LEU A 67 -0.91 -17.27 7.03
CA LEU A 67 -2.26 -16.99 6.53
C LEU A 67 -2.54 -15.48 6.49
N VAL A 68 -2.18 -14.75 7.55
CA VAL A 68 -2.31 -13.29 7.63
C VAL A 68 -1.50 -12.61 6.53
N PHE A 69 -0.27 -13.07 6.26
CA PHE A 69 0.56 -12.57 5.17
C PHE A 69 -0.12 -12.72 3.82
N ILE A 70 -0.65 -13.92 3.54
CA ILE A 70 -1.33 -14.23 2.27
C ILE A 70 -2.57 -13.34 2.12
N ILE A 71 -3.36 -13.15 3.18
CA ILE A 71 -4.54 -12.29 3.17
C ILE A 71 -4.14 -10.85 2.85
N PHE A 72 -3.11 -10.31 3.50
CA PHE A 72 -2.61 -8.96 3.22
C PHE A 72 -2.06 -8.80 1.81
N ALA A 73 -1.32 -9.79 1.32
CA ALA A 73 -0.78 -9.78 -0.03
C ALA A 73 -1.90 -9.78 -1.09
N LEU A 74 -2.90 -10.64 -0.92
CA LEU A 74 -4.08 -10.68 -1.79
C LEU A 74 -4.87 -9.37 -1.70
N ALA A 75 -5.18 -8.91 -0.48
CA ALA A 75 -5.89 -7.66 -0.26
C ALA A 75 -5.14 -6.49 -0.94
N GLY A 76 -3.82 -6.41 -0.81
CA GLY A 76 -3.05 -5.34 -1.44
C GLY A 76 -3.16 -5.36 -2.96
N VAL A 77 -2.95 -6.52 -3.60
CA VAL A 77 -3.09 -6.67 -5.06
C VAL A 77 -4.50 -6.35 -5.55
N PHE A 78 -5.54 -6.83 -4.84
CA PHE A 78 -6.93 -6.53 -5.18
C PHE A 78 -7.28 -5.06 -4.97
N GLY A 79 -6.87 -4.46 -3.85
CA GLY A 79 -7.12 -3.07 -3.51
C GLY A 79 -6.44 -2.13 -4.50
N GLU A 80 -5.20 -2.42 -4.87
CA GLU A 80 -4.43 -1.69 -5.89
C GLU A 80 -5.11 -1.76 -7.26
N THR A 81 -5.57 -2.94 -7.66
CA THR A 81 -6.29 -3.14 -8.91
C THR A 81 -7.62 -2.38 -8.90
N PHE A 82 -8.38 -2.45 -7.81
CA PHE A 82 -9.65 -1.75 -7.65
C PHE A 82 -9.48 -0.24 -7.67
N PHE A 83 -8.50 0.29 -6.94
CA PHE A 83 -8.14 1.71 -6.97
C PHE A 83 -7.82 2.17 -8.39
N SER A 84 -7.02 1.39 -9.12
CA SER A 84 -6.64 1.70 -10.50
C SER A 84 -7.82 1.68 -11.45
N VAL A 85 -8.78 0.76 -11.27
CA VAL A 85 -10.04 0.73 -12.04
C VAL A 85 -10.83 2.01 -11.83
N ILE A 86 -11.01 2.43 -10.58
CA ILE A 86 -11.75 3.65 -10.26
C ILE A 86 -11.01 4.84 -10.86
N TRP A 87 -9.69 4.94 -10.68
CA TRP A 87 -8.89 6.00 -11.26
C TRP A 87 -9.01 6.08 -12.79
N ASP A 88 -8.79 4.98 -13.50
CA ASP A 88 -8.81 4.91 -14.98
C ASP A 88 -10.21 5.16 -15.55
N SER A 89 -11.27 5.05 -14.73
CA SER A 89 -12.63 5.43 -15.13
C SER A 89 -12.85 6.95 -15.14
N LEU A 90 -12.03 7.69 -14.39
CA LEU A 90 -12.16 9.11 -14.14
C LEU A 90 -11.16 9.94 -14.95
N PHE A 91 -9.91 9.49 -14.98
CA PHE A 91 -8.78 10.22 -15.56
C PHE A 91 -8.26 9.56 -16.84
N ASP A 92 -7.73 10.35 -17.77
CA ASP A 92 -7.26 9.82 -19.08
C ASP A 92 -5.92 9.06 -18.99
N LYS A 93 -5.16 9.24 -17.89
CA LYS A 93 -3.93 8.49 -17.64
C LYS A 93 -4.06 7.69 -16.36
N ARG A 94 -3.54 6.47 -16.39
CA ARG A 94 -3.43 5.59 -15.22
C ARG A 94 -2.58 6.23 -14.14
N PHE A 95 -2.89 6.01 -12.87
CA PHE A 95 -2.13 6.57 -11.74
C PHE A 95 -0.69 6.04 -11.67
N TRP A 96 -0.55 4.71 -11.81
CA TRP A 96 0.72 4.00 -11.95
C TRP A 96 0.60 2.93 -13.03
N ILE A 97 1.73 2.45 -13.53
CA ILE A 97 1.79 1.39 -14.55
C ILE A 97 2.89 0.39 -14.19
N TYR A 98 2.50 -0.87 -13.98
CA TYR A 98 3.43 -1.98 -13.78
C TYR A 98 4.01 -2.47 -15.11
N ARG A 99 5.27 -2.91 -15.10
CA ARG A 99 6.01 -3.34 -16.31
C ARG A 99 6.38 -4.83 -16.32
N VAL A 100 6.18 -5.54 -15.22
CA VAL A 100 6.61 -6.94 -15.07
C VAL A 100 5.52 -7.74 -14.38
N ASP A 101 5.27 -8.97 -14.86
CA ASP A 101 4.27 -9.91 -14.34
C ASP A 101 2.96 -9.21 -13.98
N THR A 102 2.49 -8.42 -14.94
CA THR A 102 1.40 -7.48 -14.75
C THR A 102 0.09 -8.20 -14.59
N LEU A 103 -0.76 -7.65 -13.75
CA LEU A 103 -2.15 -8.06 -13.58
C LEU A 103 -3.06 -6.97 -14.12
N TYR A 104 -4.14 -7.39 -14.77
CA TYR A 104 -5.26 -6.58 -15.28
C TYR A 104 -4.89 -5.18 -15.77
N LYS A 105 -4.66 -5.03 -17.08
CA LYS A 105 -4.25 -3.75 -17.70
C LYS A 105 -3.02 -3.09 -17.04
N SER A 106 -2.12 -3.86 -16.44
CA SER A 106 -0.93 -3.35 -15.73
C SER A 106 -1.23 -2.47 -14.52
N TYR A 107 -2.39 -2.69 -13.88
CA TYR A 107 -2.78 -2.00 -12.65
C TYR A 107 -2.08 -2.55 -11.42
N SER A 108 -1.64 -3.81 -11.43
CA SER A 108 -0.82 -4.39 -10.36
C SER A 108 0.18 -5.39 -10.97
N SER A 109 0.91 -6.09 -10.12
CA SER A 109 1.89 -7.11 -10.49
C SER A 109 1.88 -8.26 -9.48
N LEU A 110 2.11 -9.49 -9.96
CA LEU A 110 2.38 -10.62 -9.06
C LEU A 110 3.64 -10.41 -8.20
N LEU A 111 4.56 -9.56 -8.66
CA LEU A 111 5.74 -9.21 -7.88
C LEU A 111 5.36 -8.36 -6.65
N ASN A 112 4.23 -7.65 -6.65
CA ASN A 112 3.78 -6.88 -5.49
C ASN A 112 3.19 -7.74 -4.36
N PHE A 113 3.06 -9.06 -4.55
CA PHE A 113 2.51 -9.94 -3.53
C PHE A 113 3.29 -9.85 -2.20
N ILE A 114 4.62 -9.95 -2.26
CA ILE A 114 5.45 -9.89 -1.05
C ILE A 114 5.45 -8.49 -0.42
N PRO A 115 5.68 -7.38 -1.17
CA PRO A 115 5.58 -6.03 -0.62
C PRO A 115 4.24 -5.74 0.07
N TRP A 116 3.12 -6.17 -0.50
CA TRP A 116 1.81 -5.97 0.11
C TRP A 116 1.61 -6.79 1.39
N GLY A 117 2.06 -8.04 1.42
CA GLY A 117 2.05 -8.86 2.63
C GLY A 117 2.87 -8.22 3.77
N VAL A 118 4.06 -7.69 3.43
CA VAL A 118 4.92 -6.95 4.37
C VAL A 118 4.25 -5.65 4.83
N GLY A 119 3.61 -4.90 3.91
CA GLY A 119 2.90 -3.66 4.21
C GLY A 119 1.75 -3.85 5.20
N GLY A 120 1.00 -4.94 5.09
CA GLY A 120 -0.05 -5.26 6.08
C GLY A 120 0.51 -5.60 7.46
N PHE A 121 1.63 -6.34 7.54
CA PHE A 121 2.30 -6.59 8.83
C PHE A 121 2.87 -5.31 9.44
N LEU A 122 3.38 -4.40 8.60
CA LEU A 122 3.82 -3.08 9.03
C LEU A 122 2.65 -2.28 9.60
N TYR A 123 1.48 -2.33 8.97
CA TYR A 123 0.27 -1.69 9.50
C TYR A 123 -0.13 -2.24 10.87
N LEU A 124 -0.22 -3.58 11.02
CA LEU A 124 -0.53 -4.19 12.32
C LEU A 124 0.48 -3.79 13.40
N SER A 125 1.77 -3.72 13.04
CA SER A 125 2.81 -3.28 13.97
C SER A 125 2.58 -1.83 14.42
N ILE A 126 2.13 -0.94 13.53
CA ILE A 126 1.78 0.44 13.89
C ILE A 126 0.52 0.50 14.76
N VAL A 127 -0.52 -0.30 14.45
CA VAL A 127 -1.73 -0.42 15.29
C VAL A 127 -1.35 -0.81 16.73
N ASP A 128 -0.50 -1.83 16.86
CA ASP A 128 -0.05 -2.30 18.17
C ASP A 128 0.82 -1.27 18.91
N LEU A 129 1.67 -0.53 18.19
CA LEU A 129 2.52 0.53 18.76
C LEU A 129 1.70 1.73 19.26
N ILE A 130 0.70 2.15 18.48
CA ILE A 130 -0.21 3.25 18.85
C ILE A 130 -1.18 2.80 19.96
N LYS A 131 -1.34 1.48 20.16
CA LYS A 131 -2.27 0.88 21.14
C LYS A 131 -3.67 1.44 21.00
N ILE A 132 -4.22 1.35 19.79
CA ILE A 132 -5.53 1.91 19.50
C ILE A 132 -6.59 1.20 20.33
N ASP A 133 -7.06 1.90 21.35
CA ASP A 133 -8.28 1.56 22.07
C ASP A 133 -9.44 2.26 21.37
N TYR A 134 -10.41 1.47 20.93
CA TYR A 134 -11.60 1.96 20.24
C TYR A 134 -12.82 1.30 20.85
N ASP A 135 -13.94 2.01 20.86
CA ASP A 135 -15.16 1.54 21.50
C ASP A 135 -15.71 0.28 20.81
N LYS A 136 -15.59 -0.86 21.49
CA LYS A 136 -16.10 -2.17 21.04
C LYS A 136 -17.57 -2.38 21.45
N SER A 137 -18.15 -1.49 22.24
CA SER A 137 -19.56 -1.60 22.67
C SER A 137 -20.55 -1.18 21.57
N LEU A 138 -20.06 -0.52 20.52
CA LEU A 138 -20.86 -0.14 19.37
C LEU A 138 -21.40 -1.38 18.63
N PRO A 139 -22.68 -1.39 18.23
CA PRO A 139 -23.33 -2.56 17.64
C PRO A 139 -22.80 -2.91 16.25
N ILE A 140 -22.17 -1.95 15.57
CA ILE A 140 -21.61 -2.12 14.23
C ILE A 140 -20.09 -2.17 14.37
N PRO A 141 -19.40 -3.22 13.89
CA PRO A 141 -17.95 -3.24 13.86
C PRO A 141 -17.39 -2.16 12.94
N PHE A 142 -16.32 -1.48 13.36
CA PHE A 142 -15.75 -0.35 12.59
C PHE A 142 -15.40 -0.73 11.14
N TYR A 143 -14.93 -1.96 10.91
CA TYR A 143 -14.55 -2.42 9.57
C TYR A 143 -15.76 -2.52 8.64
N PHE A 144 -16.92 -2.95 9.16
CA PHE A 144 -18.17 -2.98 8.40
C PHE A 144 -18.65 -1.56 8.13
N PHE A 145 -18.62 -0.70 9.14
CA PHE A 145 -19.02 0.69 9.01
C PHE A 145 -18.15 1.45 7.98
N MET A 146 -16.84 1.24 8.02
CA MET A 146 -15.89 1.81 7.06
C MET A 146 -16.12 1.26 5.65
N LEU A 147 -16.37 -0.05 5.49
CA LEU A 147 -16.68 -0.64 4.18
C LEU A 147 -17.93 -0.01 3.57
N VAL A 148 -18.98 0.18 4.37
CA VAL A 148 -20.23 0.83 3.93
C VAL A 148 -19.97 2.28 3.53
N LEU A 149 -19.31 3.07 4.38
CA LEU A 149 -18.99 4.47 4.08
C LEU A 149 -18.15 4.61 2.81
N PHE A 150 -17.08 3.82 2.70
CA PHE A 150 -16.21 3.82 1.53
C PHE A 150 -17.00 3.45 0.27
N THR A 151 -17.83 2.41 0.32
CA THR A 151 -18.65 1.98 -0.83
C THR A 151 -19.66 3.07 -1.23
N CYS A 152 -20.39 3.64 -0.26
CA CYS A 152 -21.34 4.72 -0.52
C CYS A 152 -20.67 5.93 -1.17
N PHE A 153 -19.52 6.35 -0.65
CA PHE A 153 -18.82 7.51 -1.21
C PHE A 153 -18.15 7.20 -2.56
N GLN A 154 -17.67 5.98 -2.81
CA GLN A 154 -17.18 5.58 -4.13
C GLN A 154 -18.31 5.57 -5.18
N ILE A 155 -19.50 5.09 -4.80
CA ILE A 155 -20.70 5.18 -5.65
C ILE A 155 -21.02 6.65 -5.96
N ILE A 156 -20.95 7.54 -4.98
CA ILE A 156 -21.18 8.98 -5.20
C ILE A 156 -20.14 9.56 -6.18
N ILE A 157 -18.85 9.27 -6.03
CA ILE A 157 -17.83 9.69 -7.01
C ILE A 157 -18.17 9.18 -8.39
N PHE A 158 -18.49 7.89 -8.51
CA PHE A 158 -18.75 7.27 -9.79
C PHE A 158 -19.96 7.91 -10.47
N ILE A 159 -21.03 8.18 -9.72
CA ILE A 159 -22.21 8.90 -10.18
C ILE A 159 -21.83 10.31 -10.66
N VAL A 160 -21.11 11.09 -9.84
CA VAL A 160 -20.72 12.46 -10.19
C VAL A 160 -19.85 12.49 -11.43
N ALA A 161 -18.89 11.58 -11.53
CA ALA A 161 -18.01 11.49 -12.69
C ALA A 161 -18.74 11.03 -13.95
N TYR A 162 -19.63 10.05 -13.83
CA TYR A 162 -20.49 9.60 -14.92
C TYR A 162 -21.33 10.76 -15.45
N PHE A 163 -21.98 11.52 -14.57
CA PHE A 163 -22.78 12.67 -14.96
C PHE A 163 -21.92 13.82 -15.49
N SER A 164 -20.74 14.07 -14.94
CA SER A 164 -19.81 15.09 -15.47
C SER A 164 -19.39 14.76 -16.90
N LYS A 165 -19.01 13.49 -17.16
CA LYS A 165 -18.62 13.01 -18.49
C LYS A 165 -19.75 13.07 -19.51
N ARG A 166 -20.99 12.77 -19.10
CA ARG A 166 -22.15 12.67 -20.00
C ARG A 166 -22.85 14.00 -20.24
N ARG A 167 -22.86 14.91 -19.25
CA ARG A 167 -23.70 16.12 -19.32
C ARG A 167 -23.01 17.38 -19.83
N ARG A 168 -21.68 17.45 -20.06
CA ARG A 168 -20.93 18.64 -20.55
C ARG A 168 -21.23 19.98 -19.84
N LYS A 169 -22.08 20.00 -18.80
CA LYS A 169 -22.63 21.17 -18.12
C LYS A 169 -22.02 21.41 -16.74
N ILE A 170 -21.31 20.43 -16.21
CA ILE A 170 -20.53 20.60 -14.99
C ILE A 170 -19.14 21.03 -15.46
N ASN A 171 -18.69 22.24 -15.09
CA ASN A 171 -17.35 22.78 -15.40
C ASN A 171 -16.24 22.04 -14.62
N PHE A 172 -16.28 20.72 -14.58
CA PHE A 172 -15.37 19.88 -13.80
C PHE A 172 -14.90 18.73 -14.68
N GLU A 173 -13.87 19.00 -15.48
CA GLU A 173 -13.25 18.01 -16.35
C GLU A 173 -12.30 17.11 -15.55
N PHE A 174 -12.68 15.83 -15.38
CA PHE A 174 -11.84 14.83 -14.71
C PHE A 174 -10.71 14.27 -15.60
N ARG A 175 -10.62 14.71 -16.86
CA ARG A 175 -9.63 14.19 -17.81
C ARG A 175 -8.19 14.53 -17.42
N GLU A 176 -7.98 15.75 -16.92
CA GLU A 176 -6.69 16.24 -16.49
C GLU A 176 -6.61 16.28 -14.97
N LEU A 177 -5.53 15.70 -14.42
CA LEU A 177 -5.31 15.75 -12.99
C LEU A 177 -4.81 17.14 -12.59
N ASN A 178 -5.60 17.80 -11.75
CA ASN A 178 -5.22 18.98 -10.98
C ASN A 178 -5.60 18.78 -9.50
N ILE A 179 -5.15 19.70 -8.64
CA ILE A 179 -5.40 19.63 -7.19
C ILE A 179 -6.89 19.50 -6.84
N LYS A 180 -7.79 20.17 -7.57
CA LYS A 180 -9.23 20.12 -7.31
C LYS A 180 -9.80 18.74 -7.62
N THR A 181 -9.45 18.17 -8.77
CA THR A 181 -9.88 16.82 -9.17
C THR A 181 -9.29 15.74 -8.26
N TYR A 182 -8.04 15.92 -7.80
CA TYR A 182 -7.43 15.01 -6.83
C TYR A 182 -8.12 15.09 -5.47
N ILE A 183 -8.38 16.29 -4.94
CA ILE A 183 -9.13 16.49 -3.69
C ILE A 183 -10.51 15.85 -3.80
N PHE A 184 -11.21 16.08 -4.91
CA PHE A 184 -12.52 15.47 -5.15
C PHE A 184 -12.44 13.93 -5.13
N PHE A 185 -11.40 13.37 -5.75
CA PHE A 185 -11.17 11.93 -5.80
C PHE A 185 -10.91 11.31 -4.42
N ILE A 186 -10.11 11.97 -3.58
CA ILE A 186 -9.78 11.46 -2.24
C ILE A 186 -10.81 11.84 -1.16
N LEU A 187 -11.73 12.75 -1.44
CA LEU A 187 -12.70 13.26 -0.46
C LEU A 187 -13.49 12.13 0.23
N PRO A 188 -14.05 11.14 -0.49
CA PRO A 188 -14.62 9.92 0.12
C PRO A 188 -13.76 9.23 1.16
N ILE A 189 -12.47 9.12 0.87
CA ILE A 189 -11.51 8.43 1.72
C ILE A 189 -11.35 9.22 3.01
N ILE A 190 -11.07 10.52 2.86
CA ILE A 190 -10.88 11.44 3.99
C ILE A 190 -12.16 11.51 4.83
N SER A 191 -13.33 11.67 4.21
CA SER A 191 -14.62 11.72 4.90
C SER A 191 -14.91 10.43 5.67
N SER A 192 -14.64 9.25 5.07
CA SER A 192 -14.80 7.96 5.76
C SER A 192 -13.92 7.88 6.99
N ILE A 193 -12.65 8.24 6.86
CA ILE A 193 -11.70 8.22 7.98
C ILE A 193 -12.12 9.20 9.08
N ILE A 194 -12.53 10.42 8.74
CA ILE A 194 -12.99 11.41 9.73
C ILE A 194 -14.21 10.88 10.48
N ILE A 195 -15.23 10.38 9.79
CA ILE A 195 -16.46 9.88 10.43
C ILE A 195 -16.13 8.67 11.33
N VAL A 196 -15.37 7.71 10.83
CA VAL A 196 -14.94 6.53 11.61
C VAL A 196 -14.12 6.96 12.83
N SER A 197 -13.29 8.00 12.71
CA SER A 197 -12.50 8.52 13.83
C SER A 197 -13.35 9.23 14.89
N ILE A 198 -14.38 9.97 14.48
CA ILE A 198 -15.31 10.64 15.40
C ILE A 198 -16.11 9.62 16.21
N ILE A 199 -16.53 8.52 15.58
CA ILE A 199 -17.40 7.51 16.20
C ILE A 199 -16.60 6.55 17.08
N TYR A 200 -15.44 6.07 16.61
CA TYR A 200 -14.72 4.99 17.28
C TYR A 200 -13.47 5.44 18.05
N SER A 201 -12.61 6.26 17.43
CA SER A 201 -11.37 6.74 18.06
C SER A 201 -10.64 7.76 17.19
N ILE A 202 -10.22 8.90 17.76
CA ILE A 202 -9.41 9.90 17.05
C ILE A 202 -8.07 9.35 16.55
N PHE A 203 -7.56 8.27 17.18
CA PHE A 203 -6.32 7.62 16.79
C PHE A 203 -6.37 6.98 15.41
N PHE A 204 -7.56 6.78 14.82
CA PHE A 204 -7.68 6.36 13.43
C PHE A 204 -7.16 7.43 12.45
N ILE A 205 -7.29 8.73 12.74
CA ILE A 205 -6.64 9.77 11.94
C ILE A 205 -5.12 9.64 12.04
N VAL A 206 -4.59 9.44 13.25
CA VAL A 206 -3.14 9.29 13.47
C VAL A 206 -2.62 8.07 12.71
N LEU A 207 -3.32 6.94 12.79
CA LEU A 207 -2.97 5.71 12.09
C LEU A 207 -2.97 5.91 10.57
N PHE A 208 -3.99 6.57 10.02
CA PHE A 208 -4.09 6.89 8.60
C PHE A 208 -2.88 7.69 8.12
N VAL A 209 -2.53 8.76 8.84
CA VAL A 209 -1.42 9.65 8.48
C VAL A 209 -0.07 8.95 8.62
N VAL A 210 0.17 8.31 9.77
CA VAL A 210 1.44 7.62 10.05
C VAL A 210 1.69 6.51 9.05
N PHE A 211 0.69 5.64 8.81
CA PHE A 211 0.87 4.58 7.83
C PHE A 211 1.00 5.10 6.41
N GLY A 212 0.22 6.10 6.00
CA GLY A 212 0.32 6.69 4.67
C GLY A 212 1.72 7.25 4.37
N LEU A 213 2.33 7.94 5.35
CA LEU A 213 3.70 8.45 5.24
C LEU A 213 4.75 7.34 5.23
N VAL A 214 4.64 6.37 6.14
CA VAL A 214 5.58 5.25 6.22
C VAL A 214 5.53 4.41 4.94
N ALA A 215 4.35 4.13 4.42
CA ALA A 215 4.15 3.41 3.16
C ALA A 215 4.70 4.20 1.97
N PHE A 216 4.47 5.51 1.90
CA PHE A 216 5.06 6.38 0.86
C PHE A 216 6.60 6.31 0.84
N ILE A 217 7.23 6.40 2.01
CA ILE A 217 8.68 6.30 2.14
C ILE A 217 9.15 4.89 1.76
N SER A 218 8.47 3.85 2.25
CA SER A 218 8.82 2.45 2.00
C SER A 218 8.73 2.10 0.51
N GLU A 219 7.67 2.56 -0.16
CA GLU A 219 7.45 2.42 -1.60
C GLU A 219 8.58 3.09 -2.40
N TYR A 220 8.94 4.32 -2.04
CA TYR A 220 10.05 5.03 -2.68
C TYR A 220 11.37 4.26 -2.53
N LEU A 221 11.71 3.85 -1.30
CA LEU A 221 12.91 3.08 -1.03
C LEU A 221 12.90 1.74 -1.77
N PHE A 222 11.75 1.06 -1.83
CA PHE A 222 11.58 -0.18 -2.57
C PHE A 222 11.79 0.00 -4.07
N GLY A 223 11.24 1.07 -4.67
CA GLY A 223 11.49 1.42 -6.08
C GLY A 223 12.97 1.69 -6.38
N LYS A 224 13.67 2.38 -5.47
CA LYS A 224 15.13 2.59 -5.56
C LYS A 224 15.89 1.29 -5.46
N MET A 225 15.54 0.43 -4.50
CA MET A 225 16.16 -0.88 -4.32
C MET A 225 15.98 -1.76 -5.57
N CYS A 226 14.80 -1.77 -6.18
CA CYS A 226 14.58 -2.50 -7.43
C CYS A 226 15.50 -1.99 -8.55
N THR A 227 15.56 -0.67 -8.75
CA THR A 227 16.45 -0.07 -9.76
C THR A 227 17.93 -0.38 -9.49
N PHE A 228 18.29 -0.52 -8.22
CA PHE A 228 19.67 -0.74 -7.79
C PHE A 228 20.11 -2.21 -7.84
N PHE A 229 19.28 -3.13 -7.34
CA PHE A 229 19.62 -4.55 -7.23
C PHE A 229 19.30 -5.37 -8.47
N ILE A 230 18.28 -5.00 -9.23
CA ILE A 230 17.82 -5.76 -10.40
C ILE A 230 17.78 -4.90 -11.67
N SER A 231 18.38 -3.70 -11.62
CA SER A 231 18.51 -2.77 -12.74
C SER A 231 17.21 -2.45 -13.47
N LYS A 232 16.06 -2.56 -12.78
CA LYS A 232 14.74 -2.45 -13.41
C LYS A 232 13.74 -1.73 -12.52
N LYS A 233 12.99 -0.83 -13.15
CA LYS A 233 11.79 -0.21 -12.56
C LYS A 233 10.60 -1.15 -12.76
N LEU A 234 10.05 -1.65 -11.66
CA LEU A 234 8.89 -2.55 -11.68
C LEU A 234 7.60 -1.81 -12.01
N TRP A 235 7.48 -0.54 -11.60
CA TRP A 235 6.39 0.37 -11.95
C TRP A 235 6.91 1.79 -12.17
N TYR A 236 6.03 2.66 -12.63
CA TYR A 236 6.24 4.10 -12.63
C TYR A 236 4.93 4.83 -12.38
N TYR A 237 5.02 5.95 -11.67
CA TYR A 237 3.92 6.88 -11.49
C TYR A 237 3.80 7.83 -12.68
N THR A 238 2.60 8.35 -12.93
CA THR A 238 2.33 9.24 -14.08
C THR A 238 2.15 10.70 -13.70
N TYR A 239 1.78 10.98 -12.44
CA TYR A 239 1.41 12.31 -11.97
C TYR A 239 2.30 12.82 -10.84
N TYR A 240 2.66 14.11 -10.90
CA TYR A 240 3.43 14.84 -9.88
C TYR A 240 4.60 14.05 -9.31
N THR A 241 5.34 13.39 -10.20
CA THR A 241 6.30 12.37 -9.80
C THR A 241 7.61 12.94 -9.28
N ILE A 242 8.23 12.25 -8.33
CA ILE A 242 9.55 12.56 -7.79
C ILE A 242 10.56 11.51 -8.25
N ASP A 243 11.82 11.93 -8.42
CA ASP A 243 12.97 11.09 -8.78
C ASP A 243 12.64 10.10 -9.90
N ASN A 244 12.53 10.56 -11.14
CA ASN A 244 12.36 9.69 -12.30
C ASN A 244 11.16 8.73 -12.22
N LYS A 245 10.03 9.20 -11.67
CA LYS A 245 8.77 8.44 -11.60
C LYS A 245 8.72 7.29 -10.59
N HIS A 246 9.63 7.28 -9.60
CA HIS A 246 9.63 6.25 -8.54
C HIS A 246 8.54 6.44 -7.49
N THR A 247 8.09 7.67 -7.25
CA THR A 247 7.02 7.94 -6.29
C THR A 247 6.25 9.21 -6.65
N THR A 248 5.11 9.41 -6.00
CA THR A 248 4.29 10.63 -6.08
C THR A 248 3.68 10.90 -4.71
N PRO A 249 3.66 12.15 -4.21
CA PRO A 249 3.02 12.45 -2.92
C PRO A 249 1.51 12.14 -2.92
N LEU A 250 0.92 11.97 -4.10
CA LEU A 250 -0.49 11.60 -4.25
C LEU A 250 -0.82 10.18 -3.79
N ASN A 251 0.17 9.32 -3.52
CA ASN A 251 -0.09 7.97 -3.02
C ASN A 251 -0.23 7.89 -1.49
N ILE A 252 0.05 8.99 -0.75
CA ILE A 252 -0.02 9.00 0.71
C ILE A 252 -1.43 8.66 1.21
N VAL A 253 -2.46 9.25 0.59
CA VAL A 253 -3.86 9.00 0.94
C VAL A 253 -4.32 7.59 0.54
N PRO A 254 -4.08 7.13 -0.70
CA PRO A 254 -4.31 5.73 -1.09
C PRO A 254 -3.63 4.71 -0.18
N PHE A 255 -2.39 4.96 0.25
CA PHE A 255 -1.70 4.07 1.19
C PHE A 255 -2.28 4.14 2.59
N GLY A 256 -2.64 5.33 3.08
CA GLY A 256 -3.30 5.49 4.37
C GLY A 256 -4.57 4.62 4.48
N ILE A 257 -5.41 4.60 3.45
CA ILE A 257 -6.62 3.77 3.43
C ILE A 257 -6.33 2.28 3.20
N ALA A 258 -5.27 1.94 2.44
CA ALA A 258 -4.86 0.55 2.25
C ALA A 258 -4.58 -0.15 3.58
N GLY A 259 -4.02 0.58 4.55
CA GLY A 259 -3.82 0.09 5.91
C GLY A 259 -5.11 -0.40 6.59
N PHE A 260 -6.16 0.42 6.53
CA PHE A 260 -7.47 0.05 7.08
C PHE A 260 -8.10 -1.11 6.31
N TYR A 261 -7.86 -1.19 5.00
CA TYR A 261 -8.32 -2.32 4.19
C TYR A 261 -7.65 -3.63 4.63
N PHE A 262 -6.34 -3.63 4.91
CA PHE A 262 -5.66 -4.78 5.50
C PHE A 262 -6.30 -5.18 6.82
N TRP A 263 -6.47 -4.23 7.73
CA TRP A 263 -7.00 -4.54 9.04
C TRP A 263 -8.45 -5.06 8.99
N SER A 264 -9.27 -4.52 8.09
CA SER A 264 -10.61 -5.03 7.84
C SER A 264 -10.60 -6.45 7.31
N ALA A 265 -9.74 -6.76 6.33
CA ALA A 265 -9.59 -8.13 5.81
C ALA A 265 -9.11 -9.11 6.90
N TYR A 266 -8.19 -8.68 7.78
CA TYR A 266 -7.76 -9.46 8.93
C TYR A 266 -8.91 -9.73 9.90
N LEU A 267 -9.66 -8.70 10.29
CA LEU A 267 -10.75 -8.84 11.26
C LEU A 267 -11.86 -9.72 10.70
N ILE A 268 -12.31 -9.51 9.46
CA ILE A 268 -13.35 -10.35 8.84
C ILE A 268 -13.04 -11.86 8.91
N ILE A 269 -11.75 -12.23 8.88
CA ILE A 269 -11.32 -13.63 8.86
C ILE A 269 -11.00 -14.15 10.27
N PHE A 270 -10.52 -13.30 11.19
CA PHE A 270 -9.93 -13.72 12.46
C PHE A 270 -10.56 -13.11 13.73
N SER A 271 -11.59 -12.26 13.62
CA SER A 271 -12.40 -11.78 14.75
C SER A 271 -13.69 -12.56 14.86
#